data_AF-A0A9E5NGR6-F1
#
_entry.id   AF-A0A9E5NGR6-F1
#
_cell.length_a   1.000
_cell.length_b   1.000
_cell.length_c   1.000
_cell.angle_alpha   90.00
_cell.angle_beta   90.00
_cell.angle_gamma   90.00
#
_symmetry.space_group_name_H-M   'P 1'
#
loop_
_entity.id
_entity.type
_entity.pdbx_description
1 polymer ?
#
loop_
_entity_poly.entity_id
_entity_poly.type
_entity_poly.pdbx_seq_one_letter_code
_entity_poly.pdbx_strand_id
1 'polypeptide(L)'
;MVRCKLPGRAVFIGGTVLLVGTWALISFFMLGATEGWLVPWDCVHVSLRPPLGTWARTINDFFEGPPGSFLPALGFVLVSVALFLVATLRTRRRTLLPGALAVTNLAFVLADILLLDVADRLPILRLPERRPAIDVGYYRTWPAFLITAVLVGLLFAVQLRIVIGGKRDGR
;
A
#
# COMPACT_ATOMS: atom_id res chain seq x y z
N MET A 1 -36.28 29.11 -15.88
CA MET A 1 -35.85 27.80 -15.30
C MET A 1 -34.34 27.68 -15.39
N VAL A 2 -33.62 27.97 -14.30
CA VAL A 2 -32.16 27.87 -14.24
C VAL A 2 -31.80 26.43 -13.86
N ARG A 3 -31.36 25.60 -14.82
CA ARG A 3 -30.79 24.28 -14.51
C ARG A 3 -29.45 24.48 -13.82
N CYS A 4 -29.45 24.34 -12.50
CA CYS A 4 -28.26 24.34 -11.65
C CYS A 4 -27.36 23.14 -12.03
N LYS A 5 -26.42 23.33 -12.97
CA LYS A 5 -25.45 22.32 -13.47
C LYS A 5 -24.30 22.03 -12.49
N LEU A 6 -24.44 22.38 -11.22
CA LEU A 6 -23.39 22.35 -10.21
C LEU A 6 -23.05 20.99 -9.54
N PRO A 7 -23.87 19.90 -9.56
CA PRO A 7 -23.56 18.74 -8.73
C PRO A 7 -22.33 17.94 -9.22
N GLY A 8 -22.08 17.88 -10.54
CA GLY A 8 -21.02 17.04 -11.08
C GLY A 8 -19.59 17.51 -10.78
N ARG A 9 -19.35 18.83 -10.81
CA ARG A 9 -18.02 19.41 -10.55
C ARG A 9 -17.64 19.33 -9.07
N ALA A 10 -18.59 19.66 -8.18
CA ALA A 10 -18.37 19.58 -6.74
C ALA A 10 -18.05 18.14 -6.31
N VAL A 11 -18.80 17.15 -6.83
CA VAL A 11 -18.55 15.71 -6.55
C VAL A 11 -17.16 15.27 -7.04
N PHE A 12 -16.76 15.69 -8.24
CA PHE A 12 -15.43 15.36 -8.75
C PHE A 12 -14.30 15.96 -7.91
N ILE A 13 -14.41 17.24 -7.55
CA ILE A 13 -13.41 17.94 -6.73
C ILE A 13 -13.33 17.30 -5.34
N GLY A 14 -14.47 17.11 -4.68
CA GLY A 14 -14.53 16.47 -3.37
C GLY A 14 -13.95 15.05 -3.40
N GLY A 15 -14.30 14.26 -4.42
CA GLY A 15 -13.72 12.93 -4.61
C GLY A 15 -12.22 12.95 -4.87
N THR A 16 -11.70 13.96 -5.58
CA THR A 16 -10.26 14.10 -5.86
C THR A 16 -9.49 14.48 -4.61
N VAL A 17 -10.01 15.41 -3.80
CA VAL A 17 -9.42 15.75 -2.50
C VAL A 17 -9.39 14.52 -1.60
N LEU A 18 -10.48 13.76 -1.55
CA LEU A 18 -10.52 12.50 -0.79
C LEU A 18 -9.49 11.49 -1.32
N LEU A 19 -9.40 11.31 -2.64
CA LEU A 19 -8.42 10.41 -3.26
C LEU A 19 -6.98 10.78 -2.90
N VAL A 20 -6.60 12.04 -3.05
CA VAL A 20 -5.26 12.53 -2.66
C VAL A 20 -5.01 12.33 -1.17
N GLY A 21 -6.02 12.61 -0.32
CA GLY A 21 -5.95 12.32 1.11
C GLY A 21 -5.67 10.84 1.40
N THR A 22 -6.32 9.92 0.68
CA THR A 22 -6.04 8.49 0.83
C THR A 22 -4.65 8.08 0.34
N TRP A 23 -4.08 8.76 -0.67
CA TRP A 23 -2.70 8.53 -1.07
C TRP A 23 -1.72 8.95 0.02
N ALA A 24 -1.94 10.11 0.65
CA ALA A 24 -1.12 10.56 1.78
C ALA A 24 -1.21 9.59 2.97
N LEU A 25 -2.42 9.12 3.30
CA LEU A 25 -2.65 8.12 4.34
C LEU A 25 -1.90 6.82 4.07
N ILE A 26 -2.06 6.24 2.87
CA ILE A 26 -1.37 5.00 2.49
C ILE A 26 0.14 5.21 2.44
N SER A 27 0.61 6.37 1.97
CA SER A 27 2.04 6.67 1.96
C SER A 27 2.62 6.70 3.37
N PHE A 28 1.95 7.39 4.30
CA PHE A 28 2.33 7.41 5.72
C PHE A 28 2.35 5.99 6.31
N PHE A 29 1.31 5.21 6.03
CA PHE A 29 1.24 3.82 6.45
C PHE A 29 2.39 2.97 5.88
N MET A 30 2.69 3.08 4.58
CA MET A 30 3.77 2.35 3.91
C MET A 30 5.16 2.72 4.46
N LEU A 31 5.36 3.97 4.89
CA LEU A 31 6.59 4.39 5.56
C LEU A 31 6.75 3.67 6.91
N GLY A 32 5.71 3.70 7.75
CA GLY A 32 5.73 2.98 9.03
C GLY A 32 5.89 1.47 8.86
N ALA A 33 5.25 0.88 7.85
CA ALA A 33 5.42 -0.51 7.46
C ALA A 33 6.86 -0.82 6.99
N THR A 34 7.48 0.08 6.24
CA THR A 34 8.87 -0.07 5.79
C THR A 34 9.82 -0.10 6.97
N GLU A 35 9.71 0.86 7.89
CA GLU A 35 10.52 0.88 9.12
C GLU A 35 10.25 -0.35 10.00
N GLY A 36 8.98 -0.70 10.22
CA GLY A 36 8.61 -1.81 11.10
C GLY A 36 8.94 -3.20 10.54
N TRP A 37 8.88 -3.40 9.22
CA TRP A 37 8.96 -4.73 8.61
C TRP A 37 10.19 -4.95 7.74
N LEU A 38 10.65 -3.90 7.04
CA LEU A 38 11.84 -3.96 6.18
C LEU A 38 13.11 -3.58 6.92
N VAL A 39 12.99 -2.93 8.08
CA VAL A 39 14.12 -2.58 8.96
C VAL A 39 13.96 -3.18 10.38
N PRO A 40 13.63 -4.48 10.51
CA PRO A 40 13.25 -5.07 11.81
C PRO A 40 14.42 -5.14 12.80
N TRP A 41 15.66 -4.93 12.35
CA TRP A 41 16.86 -5.00 13.17
C TRP A 41 17.23 -3.68 13.85
N ASP A 42 16.52 -2.59 13.53
CA ASP A 42 16.79 -1.29 14.15
C ASP A 42 16.13 -1.15 15.52
N CYS A 43 15.07 -1.91 15.76
CA CYS A 43 14.39 -1.98 17.06
C CYS A 43 15.07 -2.92 18.06
N VAL A 44 16.17 -3.59 17.69
CA VAL A 44 16.88 -4.55 18.56
C VAL A 44 18.28 -4.07 18.88
N HIS A 45 18.84 -4.60 19.98
CA HIS A 45 20.19 -4.27 20.41
C HIS A 45 21.22 -4.60 19.32
N VAL A 46 22.22 -3.73 19.14
CA VAL A 46 23.21 -3.81 18.04
C VAL A 46 23.92 -5.16 17.97
N SER A 47 24.15 -5.81 19.12
CA SER A 47 24.78 -7.14 19.20
C SER A 47 23.96 -8.28 18.58
N LEU A 48 22.65 -8.06 18.32
CA LEU A 48 21.76 -9.04 17.71
C LEU A 48 21.57 -8.81 16.21
N ARG A 49 22.13 -7.73 15.67
CA ARG A 49 22.03 -7.42 14.24
C ARG A 49 22.85 -8.44 13.44
N PRO A 50 22.37 -8.85 12.25
CA PRO A 50 23.14 -9.70 11.36
C PRO A 50 24.48 -9.04 10.98
N PRO A 51 25.56 -9.81 10.80
CA PRO A 51 26.85 -9.28 10.36
C PRO A 51 26.76 -8.51 9.02
N LEU A 52 27.67 -7.56 8.82
CA LEU A 52 27.83 -6.87 7.54
C LEU A 52 28.11 -7.88 6.42
N GLY A 53 27.56 -7.60 5.23
CA GLY A 53 27.67 -8.48 4.05
C GLY A 53 26.67 -9.64 4.02
N THR A 54 25.87 -9.86 5.07
CA THR A 54 24.72 -10.77 5.00
C THR A 54 23.57 -10.13 4.24
N TRP A 55 22.78 -10.94 3.51
CA TRP A 55 21.62 -10.44 2.76
C TRP A 55 20.63 -9.68 3.67
N ALA A 56 20.43 -10.16 4.89
CA ALA A 56 19.50 -9.55 5.84
C ALA A 56 20.00 -8.16 6.27
N ARG A 57 21.31 -8.00 6.50
CA ARG A 57 21.90 -6.70 6.81
C ARG A 57 21.83 -5.75 5.62
N THR A 58 22.11 -6.23 4.41
CA THR A 58 22.03 -5.42 3.18
C THR A 58 20.62 -4.88 2.92
N ILE A 59 19.58 -5.69 3.09
CA ILE A 59 18.19 -5.21 2.92
C ILE A 59 17.83 -4.20 4.00
N ASN A 60 18.16 -4.46 5.26
CA ASN A 60 17.90 -3.53 6.37
C ASN A 60 18.53 -2.16 6.09
N ASP A 61 19.83 -2.14 5.77
CA ASP A 61 20.61 -0.91 5.56
C ASP A 61 20.12 -0.13 4.33
N PHE A 62 19.54 -0.82 3.34
CA PHE A 62 18.93 -0.16 2.18
C PHE A 62 17.66 0.61 2.56
N PHE A 63 16.83 0.06 3.45
CA PHE A 63 15.55 0.66 3.85
C PHE A 63 15.62 1.51 5.13
N GLU A 64 16.72 1.46 5.89
CA GLU A 64 16.95 2.22 7.13
C GLU A 64 16.80 3.73 6.94
N GLY A 65 17.11 4.24 5.74
CA GLY A 65 17.02 5.67 5.47
C GLY A 65 16.68 6.03 4.04
N PRO A 66 16.63 7.35 3.75
CA PRO A 66 16.36 7.84 2.42
C PRO A 66 17.51 7.49 1.45
N PRO A 67 17.21 7.16 0.17
CA PRO A 67 15.88 7.18 -0.45
C PRO A 67 15.08 5.89 -0.21
N GLY A 68 15.70 4.81 0.26
CA GLY A 68 15.12 3.47 0.31
C GLY A 68 13.82 3.40 1.11
N SER A 69 13.78 4.04 2.28
CA SER A 69 12.59 4.10 3.14
C SER A 69 11.35 4.65 2.42
N PHE A 70 11.53 5.55 1.44
CA PHE A 70 10.43 6.16 0.68
C PHE A 70 9.99 5.37 -0.56
N LEU A 71 10.79 4.40 -1.03
CA LEU A 71 10.54 3.74 -2.32
C LEU A 71 9.19 3.01 -2.39
N PRO A 72 8.74 2.27 -1.36
CA PRO A 72 7.44 1.60 -1.41
C PRO A 72 6.26 2.58 -1.53
N ALA A 73 6.28 3.64 -0.72
CA ALA A 73 5.26 4.69 -0.76
C ALA A 73 5.27 5.45 -2.10
N LEU A 74 6.46 5.80 -2.61
CA LEU A 74 6.61 6.44 -3.90
C LEU A 74 6.08 5.57 -5.04
N GLY A 75 6.44 4.28 -5.05
CA GLY A 75 5.95 3.32 -6.04
C GLY A 75 4.42 3.22 -6.03
N PHE A 76 3.82 3.16 -4.84
CA PHE A 76 2.36 3.13 -4.67
C PHE A 76 1.68 4.38 -5.27
N VAL A 77 2.19 5.57 -4.94
CA VAL A 77 1.62 6.84 -5.42
C VAL A 77 1.76 6.96 -6.94
N LEU A 78 2.93 6.62 -7.50
CA LEU A 78 3.15 6.71 -8.95
C LEU A 78 2.19 5.81 -9.74
N VAL A 79 1.99 4.57 -9.30
CA VAL A 79 1.03 3.65 -9.93
C VAL A 79 -0.40 4.17 -9.79
N SER A 80 -0.77 4.66 -8.59
CA SER A 80 -2.09 5.23 -8.34
C SER A 80 -2.41 6.46 -9.21
N VAL A 81 -1.44 7.37 -9.35
CA VAL A 81 -1.53 8.54 -10.24
C VAL A 81 -1.69 8.09 -11.69
N ALA A 82 -0.87 7.14 -12.16
CA ALA A 82 -0.96 6.62 -13.53
C ALA A 82 -2.33 6.00 -13.81
N LEU A 83 -2.86 5.18 -12.90
CA LEU A 83 -4.19 4.59 -13.02
C LEU A 83 -5.29 5.65 -13.05
N PHE A 84 -5.22 6.67 -12.18
CA PHE A 84 -6.18 7.76 -12.15
C PHE A 84 -6.18 8.58 -13.45
N LEU A 85 -5.00 8.91 -13.99
CA LEU A 85 -4.86 9.62 -15.26
C LEU A 85 -5.46 8.81 -16.42
N VAL A 86 -5.09 7.53 -16.53
CA VAL A 86 -5.62 6.62 -17.57
C VAL A 86 -7.14 6.49 -17.47
N ALA A 87 -7.69 6.34 -16.26
CA ALA A 87 -9.13 6.24 -16.03
C ALA A 87 -9.87 7.54 -16.38
N THR A 88 -9.30 8.69 -16.03
CA THR A 88 -9.87 10.00 -16.36
C THR A 88 -9.95 10.18 -17.88
N LEU A 89 -8.94 9.73 -18.62
CA LEU A 89 -8.94 9.79 -20.08
C LEU A 89 -9.98 8.84 -20.71
N ARG A 90 -10.16 7.62 -20.16
CA ARG A 90 -10.96 6.56 -20.78
C ARG A 90 -12.44 6.55 -20.40
N THR A 91 -12.81 6.98 -19.19
CA THR A 91 -14.15 6.76 -18.65
C THR A 91 -15.11 7.92 -18.95
N ARG A 92 -16.36 7.60 -19.34
CA ARG A 92 -17.43 8.61 -19.54
C ARG A 92 -17.98 9.16 -18.21
N ARG A 93 -18.11 8.31 -17.18
CA ARG A 93 -18.57 8.67 -15.83
C ARG A 93 -17.45 9.24 -14.95
N ARG A 94 -16.82 10.33 -15.40
CA ARG A 94 -15.65 10.92 -14.73
C ARG A 94 -15.95 11.44 -13.32
N THR A 95 -17.19 11.85 -13.05
CA THR A 95 -17.57 12.51 -11.79
C THR A 95 -17.40 11.64 -10.55
N LEU A 96 -17.68 10.33 -10.65
CA LEU A 96 -17.62 9.40 -9.50
C LEU A 96 -16.27 8.67 -9.39
N LEU A 97 -15.44 8.74 -10.43
CA LEU A 97 -14.20 7.97 -10.52
C LEU A 97 -13.24 8.25 -9.35
N PRO A 98 -12.92 9.51 -8.97
CA PRO A 98 -12.02 9.76 -7.86
C PRO A 98 -12.52 9.15 -6.55
N GLY A 99 -13.83 9.29 -6.27
CA GLY A 99 -14.46 8.73 -5.09
C GLY A 99 -14.41 7.21 -5.06
N ALA A 100 -14.65 6.54 -6.19
CA ALA A 100 -14.55 5.09 -6.27
C ALA A 100 -13.14 4.57 -5.95
N LEU A 101 -12.11 5.23 -6.51
CA LEU A 101 -10.72 4.89 -6.21
C LEU A 101 -10.38 5.16 -4.74
N ALA A 102 -10.84 6.28 -4.18
CA ALA A 102 -10.62 6.60 -2.77
C ALA A 102 -11.27 5.57 -1.84
N VAL A 103 -12.48 5.12 -2.14
CA VAL A 103 -13.16 4.05 -1.38
C VAL A 103 -12.36 2.74 -1.43
N THR A 104 -11.82 2.36 -2.60
CA THR A 104 -10.96 1.17 -2.69
C THR A 104 -9.67 1.31 -1.88
N ASN A 105 -9.07 2.51 -1.82
CA ASN A 105 -7.91 2.79 -0.99
C ASN A 105 -8.24 2.64 0.51
N LEU A 106 -9.37 3.18 0.96
CA LEU A 106 -9.81 3.04 2.36
C LEU A 106 -10.12 1.58 2.72
N ALA A 107 -10.77 0.85 1.81
CA ALA A 107 -11.04 -0.57 1.99
C ALA A 107 -9.74 -1.38 2.08
N PHE A 108 -8.73 -1.05 1.28
CA PHE A 108 -7.39 -1.64 1.37
C PHE A 108 -6.76 -1.36 2.74
N VAL A 109 -6.71 -0.11 3.21
CA VAL A 109 -6.11 0.24 4.51
C VAL A 109 -6.80 -0.52 5.65
N LEU A 110 -8.13 -0.56 5.64
CA LEU A 110 -8.88 -1.29 6.65
C LEU A 110 -8.58 -2.80 6.60
N ALA A 111 -8.58 -3.40 5.41
CA ALA A 111 -8.26 -4.81 5.24
C ALA A 111 -6.84 -5.13 5.69
N ASP A 112 -5.87 -4.27 5.38
CA ASP A 112 -4.48 -4.46 5.76
C ASP A 112 -4.30 -4.39 7.28
N ILE A 113 -4.86 -3.38 7.95
CA ILE A 113 -4.85 -3.28 9.43
C ILE A 113 -5.46 -4.53 10.08
N LEU A 114 -6.61 -5.01 9.58
CA LEU A 114 -7.26 -6.20 10.13
C LEU A 114 -6.44 -7.48 9.89
N LEU A 115 -5.84 -7.64 8.71
CA LEU A 115 -5.03 -8.81 8.41
C LEU A 115 -3.66 -8.77 9.08
N LEU A 116 -3.13 -7.61 9.44
CA LEU A 116 -1.93 -7.49 10.25
C LEU A 116 -2.13 -7.99 11.67
N ASP A 117 -3.26 -7.68 12.31
CA ASP A 117 -3.61 -8.26 13.61
C ASP A 117 -3.70 -9.79 13.52
N VAL A 118 -4.20 -10.32 12.40
CA VAL A 118 -4.18 -11.77 12.14
C VAL A 118 -2.75 -12.27 11.94
N ALA A 119 -1.91 -11.55 11.17
CA ALA A 119 -0.52 -11.90 10.90
C ALA A 119 0.30 -12.04 12.18
N ASP A 120 0.10 -11.13 13.13
CA ASP A 120 0.77 -11.14 14.45
C ASP A 120 0.32 -12.32 15.33
N ARG A 121 -0.88 -12.86 15.09
CA ARG A 121 -1.43 -14.01 15.82
C ARG A 121 -1.16 -15.34 15.13
N LEU A 122 -0.74 -15.34 13.86
CA LEU A 122 -0.46 -16.58 13.15
C LEU A 122 0.69 -17.30 13.86
N PRO A 123 0.53 -18.61 14.19
CA PRO A 123 1.63 -19.40 14.69
C PRO A 123 2.72 -19.35 13.64
N ILE A 124 3.86 -18.76 14.00
CA ILE A 124 4.94 -18.43 13.06
C ILE A 124 5.28 -19.70 12.28
N LEU A 125 4.82 -19.74 11.03
CA LEU A 125 5.00 -20.86 10.11
C LEU A 125 6.49 -21.20 10.13
N ARG A 126 6.81 -22.40 10.61
CA ARG A 126 8.18 -22.84 10.84
C ARG A 126 8.89 -22.87 9.49
N LEU A 127 9.69 -21.84 9.19
CA LEU A 127 10.67 -21.92 8.13
C LEU A 127 11.69 -23.01 8.51
N PRO A 128 12.25 -23.77 7.55
CA PRO A 128 13.11 -24.92 7.83
C PRO A 128 14.42 -24.61 8.57
N GLU A 129 14.81 -23.33 8.70
CA GLU A 129 16.06 -22.94 9.31
C GLU A 129 16.02 -22.93 10.85
N ARG A 130 17.18 -23.25 11.44
CA ARG A 130 17.40 -23.27 12.88
C ARG A 130 17.28 -21.85 13.42
N ARG A 131 16.23 -21.56 14.19
CA ARG A 131 16.02 -20.21 14.73
C ARG A 131 17.16 -19.80 15.66
N PRO A 132 17.62 -18.53 15.60
CA PRO A 132 18.33 -17.94 16.73
C PRO A 132 17.42 -17.97 17.97
N ALA A 133 18.01 -18.01 19.16
CA ALA A 133 17.27 -18.09 20.43
C ALA A 133 16.32 -16.89 20.67
N ILE A 134 16.44 -15.84 19.86
CA ILE A 134 15.63 -14.64 19.89
C ILE A 134 14.90 -14.55 18.55
N ASP A 135 13.57 -14.49 18.60
CA ASP A 135 12.70 -14.44 17.43
C ASP A 135 12.63 -13.01 16.87
N VAL A 136 13.70 -12.61 16.18
CA VAL A 136 13.89 -11.24 15.65
C VAL A 136 14.13 -11.24 14.15
N GLY A 137 13.87 -10.10 13.53
CA GLY A 137 14.14 -9.86 12.12
C GLY A 137 13.05 -10.33 11.16
N TYR A 138 13.47 -10.66 9.93
CA TYR A 138 12.55 -10.99 8.84
C TYR A 138 11.72 -12.26 9.06
N TYR A 139 12.17 -13.19 9.91
CA TYR A 139 11.39 -14.37 10.29
C TYR A 139 10.07 -14.02 10.98
N ARG A 140 10.03 -12.88 11.66
CA ARG A 140 8.83 -12.36 12.31
C ARG A 140 8.00 -11.49 11.37
N THR A 141 8.65 -10.67 10.53
CA THR A 141 7.95 -9.64 9.74
C THR A 141 7.51 -10.09 8.35
N TRP A 142 7.99 -11.23 7.84
CA TRP A 142 7.61 -11.71 6.51
C TRP A 142 6.11 -11.97 6.30
N PRO A 143 5.30 -12.44 7.28
CA PRO A 143 3.88 -12.65 7.06
C PRO A 143 3.15 -11.32 6.79
N ALA A 144 3.47 -10.29 7.58
CA ALA A 144 2.96 -8.94 7.40
C ALA A 144 3.34 -8.39 6.01
N PHE A 145 4.63 -8.48 5.65
CA PHE A 145 5.10 -8.06 4.33
C PHE A 145 4.37 -8.77 3.19
N LEU A 146 4.18 -10.09 3.29
CA LEU A 146 3.51 -10.88 2.26
C LEU A 146 2.03 -10.49 2.13
N ILE A 147 1.33 -10.34 3.25
CA ILE A 147 -0.09 -9.94 3.28
C ILE A 147 -0.26 -8.58 2.62
N THR A 148 0.54 -7.59 3.02
CA THR A 148 0.46 -6.24 2.44
C THR A 148 0.80 -6.25 0.95
N ALA A 149 1.83 -6.99 0.52
CA ALA A 149 2.18 -7.12 -0.89
C ALA A 149 1.02 -7.71 -1.73
N VAL A 150 0.36 -8.76 -1.21
CA VAL A 150 -0.82 -9.36 -1.86
C VAL A 150 -1.97 -8.38 -1.92
N LEU A 151 -2.27 -7.67 -0.82
CA LEU A 151 -3.35 -6.69 -0.77
C LEU A 151 -3.11 -5.50 -1.71
N VAL A 152 -1.87 -5.01 -1.83
CA VAL A 152 -1.50 -3.97 -2.80
C VAL A 152 -1.74 -4.47 -4.23
N GLY A 153 -1.32 -5.70 -4.53
CA GLY A 153 -1.56 -6.33 -5.83
C GLY A 153 -3.06 -6.44 -6.16
N LEU A 154 -3.87 -6.86 -5.17
CA LEU A 154 -5.33 -6.94 -5.31
C LEU A 154 -5.98 -5.57 -5.48
N LEU A 155 -5.55 -4.56 -4.73
CA LEU A 155 -6.01 -3.19 -4.86
C LEU A 155 -5.81 -2.68 -6.29
N PHE A 156 -4.59 -2.81 -6.83
CA PHE A 156 -4.32 -2.38 -8.20
C PHE A 156 -5.06 -3.21 -9.24
N ALA A 157 -5.25 -4.51 -9.03
CA ALA A 157 -6.08 -5.33 -9.91
C ALA A 157 -7.55 -4.85 -9.94
N VAL A 158 -8.12 -4.52 -8.78
CA VAL A 158 -9.48 -3.97 -8.66
C VAL A 158 -9.58 -2.60 -9.34
N GLN A 159 -8.64 -1.70 -9.05
CA GLN A 159 -8.62 -0.37 -9.66
C GLN A 159 -8.45 -0.44 -11.17
N LEU A 160 -7.57 -1.32 -11.67
CA LEU A 160 -7.41 -1.57 -13.10
C LEU A 160 -8.70 -2.08 -13.75
N ARG A 161 -9.46 -2.95 -13.07
CA ARG A 161 -10.80 -3.36 -13.55
C ARG A 161 -11.79 -2.21 -13.59
N ILE A 162 -11.78 -1.29 -12.62
CA ILE A 162 -12.59 -0.06 -12.66
C ILE A 162 -12.20 0.79 -13.89
N VAL A 163 -10.90 0.96 -14.12
CA VAL A 163 -10.36 1.71 -15.28
C VAL A 163 -10.78 1.10 -16.61
N ILE A 164 -10.73 -0.22 -16.76
CA ILE A 164 -11.06 -0.93 -18.01
C ILE A 164 -12.57 -1.09 -18.20
N GLY A 165 -13.30 -1.41 -17.13
CA GLY A 165 -14.74 -1.72 -17.13
C GLY A 165 -15.62 -0.55 -17.55
N GLY A 166 -15.16 0.70 -17.37
CA GLY A 166 -15.87 1.91 -17.80
C GLY A 166 -16.16 2.03 -19.30
N LYS A 167 -15.62 1.11 -20.13
CA LYS A 167 -15.83 1.08 -21.59
C LYS A 167 -17.05 0.25 -22.04
N ARG A 168 -17.66 -0.58 -21.18
CA ARG A 168 -18.66 -1.59 -21.61
C ARG A 168 -20.12 -1.10 -21.71
N ASP A 169 -20.50 0.04 -21.14
CA ASP A 169 -21.90 0.51 -21.14
C ASP A 169 -22.36 1.19 -22.45
N GLY A 170 -21.90 0.72 -23.62
CA GLY A 170 -22.11 1.41 -24.90
C GLY A 170 -22.34 0.52 -26.12
N ARG A 171 -22.70 -0.76 -25.92
CA ARG A 171 -23.22 -1.62 -26.98
C ARG A 171 -24.49 -2.30 -26.50
#